data_AF-A0A946C1W8-F1
#
_entry.id   AF-A0A946C1W8-F1
#
_cell.length_a   1.000
_cell.length_b   1.000
_cell.length_c   1.000
_cell.angle_alpha   90.00
_cell.angle_beta   90.00
_cell.angle_gamma   90.00
#
_symmetry.space_group_name_H-M   'P 1'
#
loop_
_entity.id
_entity.type
_entity.pdbx_description
1 polymer ?
#
loop_
_entity_poly.entity_id
_entity_poly.type
_entity_poly.pdbx_seq_one_letter_code
_entity_poly.pdbx_strand_id
1 'polypeptide(L)'
;MLTFGWGEILLIVGIIIVVVGPKDLPKLIKQFSSFTRSIKKLSREFKTSLNDIADHDDFKEVKTSINEVNKIKKDLNIEGQLKSEIQSIKDTTDIIDKEVKDIKNIHTK
;
A
#
# COMPACT_ATOMS: atom_id res chain seq x y z
N MET A 1 -18.24 0.52 6.73
CA MET A 1 -17.63 0.77 5.39
C MET A 1 -17.33 2.25 5.30
N LEU A 2 -16.11 2.64 4.92
CA LEU A 2 -15.68 4.05 4.82
C LEU A 2 -16.29 4.68 3.56
N THR A 3 -17.52 5.16 3.69
CA THR A 3 -18.14 6.03 2.68
C THR A 3 -17.53 7.42 2.81
N PHE A 4 -16.39 7.65 2.16
CA PHE A 4 -15.81 8.99 2.06
C PHE A 4 -16.60 9.79 1.03
N GLY A 5 -17.42 10.73 1.50
CA GLY A 5 -18.04 11.75 0.67
C GLY A 5 -17.07 12.92 0.42
N TRP A 6 -17.54 13.88 -0.39
CA TRP A 6 -16.79 15.11 -0.66
C TRP A 6 -16.46 15.90 0.61
N GLY A 7 -17.29 15.78 1.65
CA GLY A 7 -17.07 16.45 2.94
C GLY A 7 -15.88 15.90 3.72
N GLU A 8 -15.75 14.57 3.81
CA GLU A 8 -14.63 13.95 4.51
C GLU A 8 -13.29 14.19 3.80
N ILE A 9 -13.28 14.23 2.45
CA ILE A 9 -12.08 14.59 1.67
C ILE A 9 -11.64 16.02 1.99
N LEU A 10 -12.58 16.97 2.02
CA LEU A 10 -12.28 18.37 2.36
C LEU A 10 -11.73 18.50 3.80
N LEU A 11 -12.25 17.72 4.74
CA LEU A 11 -11.77 17.72 6.12
C LEU A 11 -10.31 17.24 6.21
N ILE A 12 -9.95 16.15 5.54
CA ILE A 12 -8.57 15.65 5.49
C ILE A 12 -7.64 16.67 4.83
N VAL A 13 -8.04 17.24 3.69
CA VAL A 13 -7.27 18.29 3.01
C VAL A 13 -7.06 19.50 3.91
N GLY A 14 -8.09 19.91 4.67
CA GLY A 14 -8.00 20.98 5.67
C GLY A 14 -6.95 20.69 6.74
N ILE A 15 -6.94 19.47 7.31
CA ILE A 15 -5.93 19.07 8.30
C ILE A 15 -4.52 19.11 7.70
N ILE A 16 -4.33 18.60 6.49
CA ILE A 16 -3.03 18.63 5.81
C ILE A 16 -2.55 20.07 5.61
N ILE A 17 -3.43 20.98 5.20
CA ILE A 17 -3.13 22.41 5.04
C ILE A 17 -2.70 23.04 6.36
N VAL A 18 -3.34 22.71 7.48
CA VAL A 18 -2.99 23.27 8.80
C VAL A 18 -1.64 22.74 9.29
N VAL A 19 -1.40 21.43 9.15
CA VAL A 19 -0.18 20.78 9.66
C VAL A 19 1.05 21.15 8.83
N VAL A 20 0.92 21.15 7.51
CA VAL A 20 2.03 21.43 6.58
C VAL A 20 2.14 22.93 6.28
N GLY A 21 1.03 23.65 6.34
CA GLY A 21 0.92 25.04 5.92
C GLY A 21 0.36 25.18 4.50
N PRO A 22 -0.54 26.16 4.25
CA PRO A 22 -1.17 26.37 2.94
C PRO A 22 -0.18 26.73 1.82
N LYS A 23 0.95 27.34 2.17
CA LYS A 23 1.99 27.75 1.22
C LYS A 23 2.96 26.63 0.87
N ASP A 24 3.01 25.57 1.69
CA ASP A 24 3.98 24.50 1.53
C ASP A 24 3.36 23.25 0.90
N LEU A 25 2.06 22.99 1.08
CA LEU A 25 1.29 22.00 0.31
C LEU A 25 1.51 22.11 -1.22
N PRO A 26 1.39 23.29 -1.87
CA PRO A 26 1.64 23.41 -3.31
C PRO A 26 3.11 23.18 -3.68
N LYS A 27 4.07 23.46 -2.79
CA LYS A 27 5.49 23.15 -3.02
C LYS A 27 5.73 21.63 -2.95
N LEU A 28 5.12 20.93 -1.98
CA LEU A 28 5.20 19.48 -1.86
C LEU A 28 4.61 18.77 -3.07
N ILE A 29 3.44 19.23 -3.57
CA ILE A 29 2.85 18.68 -4.80
C ILE A 29 3.79 18.89 -5.98
N LYS A 30 4.43 20.05 -6.12
CA LYS A 30 5.41 20.30 -7.20
C LYS A 30 6.62 19.37 -7.11
N GLN A 31 7.15 19.15 -5.92
CA GLN A 31 8.28 18.23 -5.70
C GLN A 31 7.89 16.78 -6.00
N PHE A 32 6.76 16.32 -5.48
CA PHE A 32 6.23 14.98 -5.71
C PHE A 32 5.84 14.75 -7.19
N SER A 33 5.29 15.77 -7.85
CA SER A 33 4.98 15.73 -9.28
C SER A 33 6.25 15.61 -10.12
N SER A 34 7.33 16.32 -9.75
CA SER A 34 8.63 16.16 -10.41
C SER A 34 9.18 14.75 -10.24
N PHE A 35 9.09 14.17 -9.04
CA PHE A 35 9.48 12.79 -8.77
C PHE A 35 8.65 11.79 -9.61
N THR A 36 7.34 11.97 -9.67
CA THR A 36 6.43 11.16 -10.48
C THR A 36 6.72 11.30 -11.97
N ARG A 37 7.11 12.49 -12.42
CA ARG A 37 7.51 12.76 -13.81
C ARG A 37 8.82 12.05 -14.16
N SER A 38 9.78 12.00 -13.24
CA SER A 38 11.01 11.21 -13.40
C SER A 38 10.68 9.72 -13.50
N ILE A 39 9.83 9.19 -12.62
CA ILE A 39 9.35 7.79 -12.72
C ILE A 39 8.65 7.56 -14.07
N LYS A 40 7.75 8.44 -14.51
CA LYS A 40 7.07 8.30 -15.80
C LYS A 40 8.05 8.34 -16.98
N LYS A 41 9.10 9.16 -16.90
CA LYS A 41 10.14 9.23 -17.92
C LYS A 41 10.95 7.94 -17.96
N LEU A 42 11.42 7.48 -16.79
CA LEU A 42 12.07 6.20 -16.61
C LEU A 42 11.19 5.07 -17.15
N SER A 43 9.91 4.98 -16.78
CA SER A 43 9.00 3.94 -17.30
C SER A 43 8.85 3.98 -18.82
N ARG A 44 8.88 5.16 -19.46
CA ARG A 44 8.87 5.25 -20.93
C ARG A 44 10.19 4.75 -21.53
N GLU A 45 11.33 5.14 -20.94
CA GLU A 45 12.66 4.67 -21.35
C GLU A 45 12.80 3.16 -21.14
N PHE A 46 12.45 2.63 -19.96
CA PHE A 46 12.36 1.20 -19.69
C PHE A 46 11.41 0.50 -20.66
N LYS A 47 10.22 1.05 -20.95
CA LYS A 47 9.31 0.42 -21.91
C LYS A 47 9.93 0.34 -23.30
N THR A 48 10.61 1.38 -23.76
CA THR A 48 11.31 1.39 -25.05
C THR A 48 12.48 0.41 -25.04
N SER A 49 13.37 0.46 -24.06
CA SER A 49 14.50 -0.47 -23.94
C SER A 49 14.05 -1.92 -23.77
N LEU A 50 12.98 -2.19 -23.01
CA LEU A 50 12.40 -3.52 -22.89
C LEU A 50 11.72 -3.97 -24.17
N ASN A 51 11.18 -3.06 -24.99
CA ASN A 51 10.62 -3.42 -26.29
C ASN A 51 11.73 -3.81 -27.28
N ASP A 52 12.86 -3.11 -27.24
CA ASP A 52 14.05 -3.43 -28.05
C ASP A 52 14.71 -4.75 -27.59
N ILE A 53 14.70 -5.03 -26.28
CA ILE A 53 15.20 -6.28 -25.68
C ILE A 53 14.17 -7.43 -25.83
N ALA A 54 12.87 -7.15 -25.91
CA ALA A 54 11.83 -8.19 -26.06
C ALA A 54 11.88 -8.89 -27.42
N ASP A 55 12.41 -8.22 -28.44
CA ASP A 55 12.71 -8.83 -29.74
C ASP A 55 14.02 -9.66 -29.73
N HIS A 56 14.76 -9.66 -28.61
CA HIS A 56 15.94 -10.48 -28.36
C HIS A 56 15.67 -11.50 -27.23
N ASP A 57 16.31 -12.67 -27.26
CA ASP A 57 15.99 -13.81 -26.39
C ASP A 57 16.13 -13.54 -24.86
N ASP A 58 16.78 -12.44 -24.46
CA ASP A 58 17.09 -12.08 -23.06
C ASP A 58 15.84 -11.70 -22.23
N PHE A 59 14.77 -11.15 -22.83
CA PHE A 59 13.54 -10.82 -22.09
C PHE A 59 12.77 -12.07 -21.65
N LYS A 60 12.91 -13.16 -22.40
CA LYS A 60 12.31 -14.45 -22.09
C LYS A 60 12.88 -15.03 -20.79
N GLU A 61 14.16 -14.80 -20.52
CA GLU A 61 14.84 -15.22 -19.30
C GLU A 61 14.32 -14.48 -18.07
N VAL A 62 14.23 -13.15 -18.13
CA VAL A 62 13.67 -12.32 -17.04
C VAL A 62 12.22 -12.69 -16.72
N LYS A 63 11.40 -12.89 -17.76
CA LYS A 63 10.01 -13.33 -17.61
C LYS A 63 9.91 -14.71 -16.96
N THR A 64 10.87 -15.59 -17.25
CA THR A 64 10.95 -16.94 -16.66
C THR A 64 11.34 -16.86 -15.19
N SER A 65 12.36 -16.08 -14.82
CA SER A 65 12.75 -15.88 -13.42
C SER A 65 11.64 -15.27 -12.57
N ILE A 66 10.90 -14.29 -13.08
CA ILE A 66 9.74 -13.70 -12.39
C ILE A 66 8.62 -14.74 -12.21
N ASN A 67 8.37 -15.57 -13.23
CA ASN A 67 7.37 -16.64 -13.16
C ASN A 67 7.77 -17.74 -12.16
N GLU A 68 9.05 -18.08 -12.06
CA GLU A 68 9.57 -19.04 -11.07
C GLU A 68 9.41 -18.50 -9.65
N VAL A 69 9.76 -17.24 -9.39
CA VAL A 69 9.55 -16.60 -8.08
C VAL A 69 8.06 -16.57 -7.70
N ASN A 70 7.17 -16.31 -8.65
CA ASN A 70 5.73 -16.35 -8.41
C ASN A 70 5.21 -17.77 -8.15
N LYS A 71 5.75 -18.78 -8.83
CA LYS A 71 5.44 -20.19 -8.54
C LYS A 71 5.92 -20.58 -7.15
N ILE A 72 7.15 -20.21 -6.76
CA ILE A 72 7.67 -20.45 -5.42
C ILE A 72 6.77 -19.81 -4.35
N LYS A 73 6.32 -18.57 -4.53
CA LYS A 73 5.37 -17.92 -3.60
C LYS A 73 4.02 -18.65 -3.53
N LYS A 74 3.52 -19.14 -4.66
CA LYS A 74 2.25 -19.86 -4.76
C LYS A 74 2.35 -21.25 -4.11
N ASP A 75 3.43 -21.97 -4.38
CA ASP A 75 3.71 -23.31 -3.83
C ASP A 75 3.95 -23.24 -2.32
N LEU A 76 4.55 -22.15 -1.84
CA LEU A 76 4.73 -21.90 -0.41
C LEU A 76 3.46 -21.37 0.30
N ASN A 77 2.35 -21.15 -0.42
CA ASN A 77 1.06 -20.63 0.07
C ASN A 77 1.22 -19.60 1.21
N ILE A 78 2.14 -18.65 1.02
CA ILE A 78 2.50 -17.68 2.05
C ILE A 78 1.29 -16.81 2.40
N GLU A 79 0.44 -16.52 1.40
CA GLU A 79 -0.79 -15.76 1.60
C GLU A 79 -1.83 -16.53 2.43
N GLY A 80 -1.95 -17.85 2.25
CA GLY A 80 -2.86 -18.68 3.05
C GLY A 80 -2.39 -18.81 4.48
N GLN A 81 -1.08 -19.03 4.70
CA GLN A 81 -0.49 -19.11 6.04
C GLN A 81 -0.62 -17.77 6.80
N LEU A 82 -0.29 -16.66 6.14
CA LEU A 82 -0.44 -15.32 6.73
C LEU A 82 -1.91 -14.96 7.00
N LYS A 83 -2.85 -15.32 6.12
CA LYS A 83 -4.28 -15.10 6.37
C LYS A 83 -4.77 -15.90 7.57
N SER A 84 -4.32 -17.14 7.73
CA SER A 84 -4.68 -17.95 8.90
C SER A 84 -4.10 -17.39 10.21
N GLU A 85 -2.86 -16.89 10.18
CA GLU A 85 -2.22 -16.26 11.35
C GLU A 85 -2.87 -14.90 11.70
N ILE A 86 -3.20 -14.09 10.70
CA ILE A 86 -3.87 -12.81 10.93
C ILE A 86 -5.29 -13.02 11.49
N GLN A 87 -6.00 -14.04 11.02
CA GLN A 87 -7.34 -14.35 11.52
C GLN A 87 -7.31 -14.80 12.98
N SER A 88 -6.36 -15.66 13.36
CA SER A 88 -6.22 -16.10 14.76
C SER A 88 -5.80 -14.96 15.70
N ILE A 89 -4.93 -14.05 15.23
CA ILE A 89 -4.58 -12.83 15.97
C ILE A 89 -5.79 -11.91 16.10
N LYS A 90 -6.60 -11.76 15.05
CA LYS A 90 -7.80 -10.92 15.07
C LYS A 90 -8.84 -11.44 16.06
N ASP A 91 -9.12 -12.74 16.04
CA ASP A 91 -10.08 -13.37 16.96
C ASP A 91 -9.61 -13.23 18.42
N THR A 92 -8.30 -13.35 18.66
CA THR A 92 -7.69 -13.11 19.98
C THR A 92 -7.82 -11.64 20.40
N THR A 93 -7.60 -10.71 19.48
CA THR A 93 -7.70 -9.26 19.74
C THR A 93 -9.14 -8.86 20.06
N ASP A 94 -10.11 -9.43 19.34
CA ASP A 94 -11.54 -9.17 19.56
C ASP A 94 -12.00 -9.64 20.96
N ILE A 95 -11.42 -10.74 21.48
CA ILE A 95 -11.67 -11.24 22.84
C ILE A 95 -11.03 -10.32 23.89
N ILE A 96 -9.77 -9.94 23.69
CA ILE A 96 -9.04 -9.04 24.60
C ILE A 96 -9.76 -7.69 24.69
N ASP A 97 -10.18 -7.12 23.56
CA ASP A 97 -10.92 -5.85 23.53
C ASP A 97 -12.24 -5.92 24.31
N LYS A 98 -12.89 -7.09 24.32
CA LYS A 98 -14.12 -7.33 25.06
C LYS A 98 -13.85 -7.40 26.57
N GLU A 99 -12.85 -8.18 27.00
CA GLU A 99 -12.45 -8.23 28.42
C GLU A 99 -11.96 -6.87 28.94
N VAL A 100 -11.17 -6.13 28.15
CA VAL A 100 -10.68 -4.80 28.53
C VAL A 100 -11.83 -3.81 28.71
N LYS A 101 -12.87 -3.87 27.86
CA LYS A 101 -14.07 -3.06 28.01
C LYS A 101 -14.86 -3.40 29.27
N ASP A 102 -14.98 -4.69 29.58
CA ASP A 102 -15.70 -5.16 30.77
C ASP A 102 -14.97 -4.76 32.06
N ILE A 103 -13.64 -4.88 32.11
CA ILE A 103 -12.81 -4.45 33.25
C ILE A 103 -12.90 -2.93 33.45
N LYS A 104 -12.87 -2.15 32.36
CA LYS A 104 -12.99 -0.68 32.43
C LYS A 104 -14.34 -0.25 33.01
N ASN A 105 -15.42 -0.95 32.69
CA ASN A 105 -16.75 -0.65 33.22
C ASN A 105 -16.92 -1.02 34.71
N ILE A 106 -16.15 -1.98 35.24
CA ILE A 106 -16.23 -2.36 36.66
C ILE A 106 -15.49 -1.36 37.57
N HIS A 107 -14.44 -0.70 37.08
CA HIS A 107 -13.67 0.27 37.87
C HIS A 107 -14.25 1.70 37.88
N THR A 108 -15.36 1.94 37.17
CA THR A 108 -15.96 3.29 37.02
C THR A 108 -17.28 3.46 37.78
N LYS A 109 -17.57 2.60 38.78
CA LYS A 109 -18.75 2.72 39.64
C LYS A 109 -18.37 2.75 41.12
#